data_AF-A0A9E3Q5I1-F1
#
_entry.id   AF-A0A9E3Q5I1-F1
#
_cell.length_a   1.000
_cell.length_b   1.000
_cell.length_c   1.000
_cell.angle_alpha   90.00
_cell.angle_beta   90.00
_cell.angle_gamma   90.00
#
_symmetry.space_group_name_H-M   'P 1'
#
loop_
_entity.id
_entity.type
_entity.pdbx_description
1 polymer ?
#
loop_
_entity_poly.entity_id
_entity_poly.type
_entity_poly.pdbx_seq_one_letter_code
_entity_poly.pdbx_strand_id
1 'polypeptide(L)'
;MPRHDDVSPPLVIFEDEHLLVVSKPPGMNTHAPGPYAGEGLYDWLRRRAARWEGLAIVQRLDKETSGLLVFPKTRRAAGDLTRQFAGRAISKEYTLVTDRRPAREAFESHSWIRKGSDGFESSPRAGEGLEARTRFQVTREAGGRWWLRAEPLTGRTHQIRLHAAEHGVPILGDVPHGGTDHFRLCLHASRLGLKHPETGEGLMFQDETDFGEAPAVALRRALIEPGMTDAWRVVHGAADGRPGWFVDRLGDFWLASVAEGQEAAPPGWLLERARKAGARGVYRRWLQRHVRGTTPSEVAPVLWWGEPVAGAFPIRENGLTFLMDLSAGYSAGLFLDQRDNRRRLRVNWVGPDFPVCAGGWEGRSVLNVFAYTCGFSVAAAAGGARTASLDLSRRALDWGRRNFAANGMDPSEHEFLCGDAMDWFRRLARKGRRFDVVLLDPPTFSQSRERGVFRAESDYAGLVTAASAVLGEGGVLFASTNAARLDPERFVGMVRDGLAGAGRPADRELYVPQPPDMPITREEPGHLKTLWIRVGSSR
;
A
#
# COMPACT_ATOMS: atom_id res chain seq x y z
N MET A 1 -12.67 -6.37 -22.06
CA MET A 1 -12.49 -6.12 -20.61
C MET A 1 -12.28 -4.63 -20.41
N PRO A 2 -12.87 -3.99 -19.39
CA PRO A 2 -12.59 -2.58 -19.08
C PRO A 2 -11.08 -2.37 -18.89
N ARG A 3 -10.56 -1.18 -19.22
CA ARG A 3 -9.13 -0.91 -18.97
C ARG A 3 -8.94 -0.89 -17.46
N HIS A 4 -7.79 -1.39 -16.99
CA HIS A 4 -7.49 -1.45 -15.54
C HIS A 4 -7.60 -0.07 -14.87
N ASP A 5 -7.41 1.01 -15.63
CA ASP A 5 -7.52 2.39 -15.13
C ASP A 5 -8.95 2.90 -14.96
N ASP A 6 -9.97 2.13 -15.38
CA ASP A 6 -11.38 2.51 -15.24
C ASP A 6 -11.99 2.02 -13.91
N VAL A 7 -11.36 1.03 -13.26
CA VAL A 7 -11.86 0.49 -11.98
C VAL A 7 -11.48 1.42 -10.83
N SER A 8 -12.49 2.00 -10.20
CA SER A 8 -12.32 2.76 -8.96
C SER A 8 -12.20 1.82 -7.76
N PRO A 9 -11.27 2.07 -6.83
CA PRO A 9 -11.17 1.33 -5.58
C PRO A 9 -12.38 1.60 -4.68
N PRO A 10 -12.71 0.68 -3.75
CA PRO A 10 -13.92 0.76 -2.94
C PRO A 10 -14.06 2.04 -2.09
N LEU A 11 -12.95 2.72 -1.77
CA LEU A 11 -12.98 3.97 -1.02
C LEU A 11 -13.54 5.17 -1.78
N VAL A 12 -13.68 5.11 -3.11
CA VAL A 12 -14.20 6.23 -3.90
C VAL A 12 -15.72 6.32 -3.74
N ILE A 13 -16.19 7.43 -3.19
CA ILE A 13 -17.61 7.72 -2.95
C ILE A 13 -18.21 8.48 -4.15
N PHE A 14 -17.44 9.41 -4.72
CA PHE A 14 -17.87 10.22 -5.85
C PHE A 14 -16.64 10.68 -6.65
N GLU A 15 -16.76 10.69 -7.97
CA GLU A 15 -15.75 11.23 -8.87
C GLU A 15 -16.41 11.85 -10.09
N ASP A 16 -16.00 13.07 -10.43
CA ASP A 16 -16.28 13.73 -11.71
C ASP A 16 -15.00 14.37 -12.27
N GLU A 17 -15.11 15.31 -13.20
CA GLU A 17 -13.96 16.02 -13.77
C GLU A 17 -13.20 16.88 -12.74
N HIS A 18 -13.89 17.42 -11.74
CA HIS A 18 -13.39 18.46 -10.84
C HIS A 18 -13.15 17.99 -9.40
N LEU A 19 -13.85 16.95 -8.96
CA LEU A 19 -13.90 16.47 -7.59
C LEU A 19 -13.63 14.98 -7.50
N LEU A 20 -12.95 14.60 -6.43
CA LEU A 20 -12.84 13.23 -5.95
C LEU A 20 -13.21 13.22 -4.46
N VAL A 21 -14.25 12.49 -4.09
CA VAL A 21 -14.65 12.27 -2.70
C VAL A 21 -14.39 10.82 -2.33
N VAL A 22 -13.72 10.63 -1.20
CA VAL A 22 -13.28 9.31 -0.73
C VAL A 22 -13.58 9.10 0.74
N SER A 23 -13.78 7.85 1.14
CA SER A 23 -13.80 7.43 2.54
C SER A 23 -12.41 6.95 2.96
N LYS A 24 -11.72 7.75 3.78
CA LYS A 24 -10.39 7.38 4.30
C LYS A 24 -10.54 6.29 5.38
N PRO A 25 -9.85 5.15 5.27
CA PRO A 25 -9.83 4.17 6.35
C PRO A 25 -9.08 4.71 7.59
N PRO A 26 -9.39 4.18 8.80
CA PRO A 26 -8.60 4.45 9.99
C PRO A 26 -7.18 3.86 9.84
N GLY A 27 -6.18 4.49 10.49
CA GLY A 27 -4.79 4.04 10.48
C GLY A 27 -3.97 4.50 9.26
N MET A 28 -4.58 5.15 8.27
CA MET A 28 -3.89 5.70 7.09
C MET A 28 -3.73 7.22 7.22
N ASN A 29 -2.53 7.76 6.94
CA ASN A 29 -2.34 9.21 6.89
C ASN A 29 -3.04 9.82 5.68
N THR A 30 -3.42 11.09 5.75
CA THR A 30 -3.91 11.81 4.55
C THR A 30 -2.81 11.98 3.50
N HIS A 31 -1.59 12.33 3.93
CA HIS A 31 -0.39 12.39 3.09
C HIS A 31 0.79 11.74 3.82
N ALA A 32 1.82 11.32 3.09
CA ALA A 32 3.02 10.72 3.65
C ALA A 32 3.66 11.67 4.70
N PRO A 33 4.06 11.17 5.87
CA PRO A 33 4.66 11.98 6.92
C PRO A 33 6.16 12.28 6.68
N GLY A 34 6.78 11.65 5.68
CA GLY A 34 8.17 11.86 5.30
C GLY A 34 8.57 11.11 4.03
N PRO A 35 9.78 11.34 3.48
CA PRO A 35 10.19 10.85 2.16
C PRO A 35 10.18 9.31 1.98
N TYR A 36 10.50 8.56 3.04
CA TYR A 36 10.57 7.09 3.00
C TYR A 36 9.53 6.42 3.89
N ALA A 37 8.58 7.20 4.40
CA ALA A 37 7.45 6.67 5.15
C ALA A 37 6.48 5.94 4.22
N GLY A 38 5.54 5.18 4.81
CA GLY A 38 4.41 4.64 4.06
C GLY A 38 3.59 5.74 3.38
N GLU A 39 2.97 5.40 2.25
CA GLU A 39 2.11 6.32 1.50
C GLU A 39 0.94 6.81 2.36
N GLY A 40 0.63 8.11 2.26
CA GLY A 40 -0.69 8.60 2.66
C GLY A 40 -1.71 8.35 1.55
N LEU A 41 -3.00 8.55 1.86
CA LEU A 41 -4.09 8.36 0.90
C LEU A 41 -3.88 9.22 -0.36
N TYR A 42 -3.46 10.47 -0.19
CA TYR A 42 -3.14 11.39 -1.28
C TYR A 42 -2.05 10.81 -2.22
N ASP A 43 -0.94 10.34 -1.65
CA ASP A 43 0.18 9.79 -2.43
C ASP A 43 -0.23 8.51 -3.15
N TRP A 44 -0.94 7.63 -2.44
CA TRP A 44 -1.45 6.38 -2.99
C TRP A 44 -2.41 6.62 -4.16
N LEU A 45 -3.38 7.54 -4.02
CA LEU A 45 -4.30 7.90 -5.11
C LEU A 45 -3.52 8.40 -6.35
N ARG A 46 -2.61 9.37 -6.19
CA ARG A 46 -1.84 9.91 -7.32
C ARG A 46 -0.99 8.86 -8.04
N ARG A 47 -0.52 7.85 -7.30
CA ARG A 47 0.25 6.71 -7.84
C ARG A 47 -0.64 5.59 -8.37
N ARG A 48 -1.92 5.56 -7.98
CA ARG A 48 -2.90 4.57 -8.45
C ARG A 48 -3.34 4.88 -9.86
N ALA A 49 -3.61 6.12 -10.25
CA ALA A 49 -4.07 6.39 -11.62
C ALA A 49 -3.63 7.76 -12.13
N ALA A 50 -3.31 7.84 -13.42
CA ALA A 50 -2.94 9.10 -14.09
C ALA A 50 -4.03 10.16 -13.99
N ARG A 51 -5.32 9.76 -14.02
CA ARG A 51 -6.47 10.68 -13.85
C ARG A 51 -6.52 11.38 -12.48
N TRP A 52 -5.72 10.92 -11.52
CA TRP A 52 -5.57 11.52 -10.19
C TRP A 52 -4.24 12.24 -9.99
N GLU A 53 -3.41 12.37 -11.02
CA GLU A 53 -2.13 13.07 -10.92
C GLU A 53 -2.27 14.50 -10.38
N GLY A 54 -3.32 15.21 -10.79
CA GLY A 54 -3.58 16.62 -10.47
C GLY A 54 -4.28 16.89 -9.14
N LEU A 55 -4.49 15.88 -8.29
CA LEU A 55 -5.15 16.08 -6.99
C LEU A 55 -4.38 17.12 -6.15
N ALA A 56 -5.12 17.93 -5.38
CA ALA A 56 -4.56 18.83 -4.37
C ALA A 56 -5.20 18.61 -2.99
N ILE A 57 -4.50 18.99 -1.92
CA ILE A 57 -4.98 18.83 -0.54
C ILE A 57 -5.64 20.14 -0.07
N VAL A 58 -6.95 20.09 0.19
CA VAL A 58 -7.71 21.21 0.80
C VAL A 58 -8.27 20.87 2.19
N GLN A 59 -8.26 19.59 2.53
CA GLN A 59 -8.74 19.03 3.80
C GLN A 59 -7.79 17.91 4.23
N ARG A 60 -7.67 17.70 5.54
CA ARG A 60 -6.98 16.54 6.11
C ARG A 60 -7.78 15.95 7.25
N LEU A 61 -7.68 14.63 7.40
CA LEU A 61 -8.07 13.90 8.60
C LEU A 61 -6.80 13.34 9.27
N ASP A 62 -6.83 13.26 10.59
CA ASP A 62 -5.78 12.60 11.37
C ASP A 62 -5.67 11.12 10.97
N LYS A 63 -4.51 10.49 11.21
CA LYS A 63 -4.23 9.11 10.85
C LYS A 63 -5.33 8.14 11.30
N GLU A 64 -5.74 8.24 12.56
CA GLU A 64 -6.72 7.33 13.17
C GLU A 64 -8.18 7.71 12.87
N THR A 65 -8.45 8.95 12.45
CA THR A 65 -9.81 9.38 12.10
C THR A 65 -10.18 8.84 10.73
N SER A 66 -11.35 8.20 10.63
CA SER A 66 -11.85 7.65 9.36
C SER A 66 -12.89 8.57 8.71
N GLY A 67 -13.27 8.31 7.46
CA GLY A 67 -14.42 8.94 6.79
C GLY A 67 -14.07 9.92 5.69
N LEU A 68 -15.04 10.77 5.35
CA LEU A 68 -15.07 11.56 4.11
C LEU A 68 -13.93 12.60 4.00
N LEU A 69 -13.29 12.59 2.84
CA LEU A 69 -12.35 13.59 2.36
C LEU A 69 -12.71 13.99 0.93
N VAL A 70 -12.56 15.28 0.61
CA VAL A 70 -12.63 15.79 -0.76
C VAL A 70 -11.26 16.22 -1.26
N PHE A 71 -10.93 15.81 -2.48
CA PHE A 71 -9.78 16.25 -3.23
C PHE A 71 -10.24 16.94 -4.53
N PRO A 72 -9.89 18.22 -4.77
CA PRO A 72 -10.04 18.83 -6.07
C PRO A 72 -9.09 18.18 -7.10
N LYS A 73 -9.60 17.93 -8.31
CA LYS A 73 -8.85 17.42 -9.47
C LYS A 73 -8.31 18.52 -10.38
N THR A 74 -8.86 19.74 -10.30
CA THR A 74 -8.45 20.89 -11.13
C THR A 74 -8.01 22.09 -10.28
N ARG A 75 -7.20 22.98 -10.85
CA ARG A 75 -6.77 24.22 -10.18
C ARG A 75 -7.95 25.13 -9.81
N ARG A 76 -8.97 25.20 -10.67
CA ARG A 76 -10.21 25.96 -10.42
C ARG A 76 -10.95 25.39 -9.21
N ALA A 77 -11.15 24.07 -9.18
CA ALA A 77 -11.77 23.39 -8.06
C ALA A 77 -10.99 23.57 -6.75
N ALA A 78 -9.66 23.52 -6.81
CA ALA A 78 -8.80 23.75 -5.64
C ALA A 78 -8.95 25.17 -5.09
N GLY A 79 -8.94 26.19 -5.95
CA GLY A 79 -9.15 27.57 -5.55
C GLY A 79 -10.53 27.81 -4.93
N ASP A 80 -11.57 27.20 -5.51
CA ASP A 80 -12.93 27.36 -4.99
C ASP A 80 -13.16 26.63 -3.65
N LEU A 81 -12.78 25.35 -3.55
CA LEU A 81 -12.88 24.61 -2.28
C LEU A 81 -12.08 25.30 -1.17
N THR A 82 -10.89 25.85 -1.47
CA THR A 82 -10.13 26.63 -0.49
C THR A 82 -10.93 27.81 0.04
N ARG A 83 -11.62 28.56 -0.83
CA ARG A 83 -12.52 29.65 -0.40
C ARG A 83 -13.71 29.14 0.41
N GLN A 84 -14.32 28.03 0.02
CA GLN A 84 -15.44 27.46 0.77
C GLN A 84 -15.03 26.99 2.17
N PHE A 85 -13.85 26.35 2.33
CA PHE A 85 -13.28 25.99 3.63
C PHE A 85 -12.95 27.24 4.47
N ALA A 86 -12.28 28.23 3.89
CA ALA A 86 -11.90 29.47 4.59
C ALA A 86 -13.14 30.28 5.03
N GLY A 87 -14.16 30.36 4.16
CA GLY A 87 -15.43 31.03 4.43
C GLY A 87 -16.42 30.23 5.28
N ARG A 88 -16.03 29.03 5.75
CA ARG A 88 -16.89 28.12 6.56
C ARG A 88 -18.22 27.77 5.88
N ALA A 89 -18.25 27.76 4.55
CA ALA A 89 -19.42 27.37 3.76
C ALA A 89 -19.59 25.84 3.68
N ILE A 90 -18.53 25.09 3.99
CA ILE A 90 -18.54 23.62 4.01
C ILE A 90 -19.16 23.12 5.31
N SER A 91 -20.18 22.28 5.17
CA SER A 91 -20.79 21.56 6.28
C SER A 91 -20.01 20.27 6.54
N LYS A 92 -19.64 20.04 7.81
CA LYS A 92 -18.93 18.83 8.23
C LYS A 92 -19.64 18.25 9.44
N GLU A 93 -19.82 16.94 9.41
CA GLU A 93 -20.38 16.17 10.50
C GLU A 93 -19.48 14.98 10.79
N TYR A 94 -19.35 14.68 12.08
CA TYR A 94 -18.62 13.52 12.54
C TYR A 94 -19.52 12.67 13.44
N THR A 95 -19.41 11.36 13.31
CA THR A 95 -19.94 10.41 14.30
C THR A 95 -18.81 10.02 15.24
N LEU A 96 -19.09 10.07 16.55
CA LEU A 96 -18.22 9.52 17.58
C LEU A 96 -18.98 8.56 18.49
N VAL A 97 -18.24 7.68 19.16
CA VAL A 97 -18.78 6.79 20.21
C VAL A 97 -18.05 7.04 21.52
N THR A 98 -18.79 7.07 22.62
CA THR A 98 -18.25 7.11 23.99
C THR A 98 -18.93 6.03 24.84
N ASP A 99 -18.24 5.58 25.88
CA ASP A 99 -18.77 4.73 26.95
C ASP A 99 -19.11 5.55 28.22
N ARG A 100 -19.08 6.88 28.12
CA ARG A 100 -19.51 7.79 29.18
C ARG A 100 -20.88 8.38 28.84
N ARG A 101 -21.81 8.31 29.80
CA ARG A 101 -23.15 8.85 29.63
C ARG A 101 -23.09 10.38 29.49
N PRO A 102 -23.56 10.96 28.37
CA PRO A 102 -23.65 12.41 28.24
C PRO A 102 -24.61 13.01 29.25
N ALA A 103 -24.23 14.13 29.87
CA ALA A 103 -25.09 14.84 30.83
C ALA A 103 -26.31 15.50 30.17
N ARG A 104 -26.25 15.76 28.86
CA ARG A 104 -27.28 16.40 28.04
C ARG A 104 -27.37 15.73 26.68
N GLU A 105 -28.57 15.73 26.09
CA GLU A 105 -28.77 15.22 24.72
C GLU A 105 -28.11 16.12 23.66
N ALA A 106 -28.02 17.43 23.93
CA ALA A 106 -27.38 18.40 23.05
C ALA A 106 -26.53 19.38 23.86
N PHE A 107 -25.34 19.72 23.36
CA PHE A 107 -24.47 20.73 23.97
C PHE A 107 -23.50 21.36 22.96
N GLU A 108 -23.02 22.56 23.26
CA GLU A 108 -21.97 23.24 22.49
C GLU A 108 -20.73 23.41 23.38
N SER A 109 -19.56 23.11 22.82
CA SER A 109 -18.26 23.32 23.43
C SER A 109 -17.56 24.49 22.75
N HIS A 110 -16.97 25.38 23.56
CA HIS A 110 -16.25 26.57 23.11
C HIS A 110 -14.99 26.77 23.95
N SER A 111 -13.83 26.63 23.33
CA SER A 111 -12.52 26.82 23.96
C SER A 111 -11.48 27.28 22.92
N TRP A 112 -10.25 27.56 23.36
CA TRP A 112 -9.12 27.92 22.51
C TRP A 112 -8.11 26.77 22.48
N ILE A 113 -7.75 26.30 21.29
CA ILE A 113 -6.84 25.17 21.12
C ILE A 113 -5.45 25.66 20.77
N ARG A 114 -4.45 25.19 21.49
CA ARG A 114 -3.03 25.47 21.24
C ARG A 114 -2.20 24.19 21.21
N LYS A 115 -1.00 24.28 20.64
CA LYS A 115 -0.01 23.20 20.68
C LYS A 115 0.84 23.39 21.95
N GLY A 116 0.75 22.45 22.87
CA GLY A 116 1.55 22.36 24.09
C GLY A 116 2.77 21.44 23.93
N SER A 117 3.41 21.08 25.05
CA SER A 117 4.54 20.14 25.10
C SER A 117 4.14 18.72 24.69
N ASP A 118 2.98 18.27 25.16
CA ASP A 118 2.52 16.88 25.04
C ASP A 118 1.45 16.68 23.96
N GLY A 119 1.25 17.67 23.09
CA GLY A 119 0.30 17.60 21.99
C GLY A 119 -0.55 18.86 21.85
N PHE A 120 -1.83 18.68 21.53
CA PHE A 120 -2.80 19.78 21.47
C PHE A 120 -3.60 19.79 22.77
N GLU A 121 -3.85 20.99 23.29
CA GLU A 121 -4.59 21.20 24.54
C GLU A 121 -5.62 22.32 24.37
N SER A 122 -6.68 22.26 25.16
CA SER A 122 -7.70 23.30 25.25
C SER A 122 -7.41 24.27 26.38
N SER A 123 -7.74 25.54 26.16
CA SER A 123 -7.77 26.58 27.18
C SER A 123 -9.13 27.26 27.18
N PRO A 124 -9.73 27.51 28.37
CA PRO A 124 -10.95 28.30 28.48
C PRO A 124 -10.70 29.81 28.30
N ARG A 125 -9.44 30.26 28.23
CA ARG A 125 -9.07 31.68 28.19
C ARG A 125 -8.92 32.18 26.77
N ALA A 126 -9.62 33.28 26.48
CA ALA A 126 -9.48 33.97 25.20
C ALA A 126 -8.03 34.42 24.96
N GLY A 127 -7.52 34.15 23.75
CA GLY A 127 -6.17 34.50 23.34
C GLY A 127 -5.12 33.42 23.59
N GLU A 128 -5.42 32.38 24.38
CA GLU A 128 -4.50 31.24 24.61
C GLU A 128 -4.66 30.14 23.54
N GLY A 129 -4.55 30.52 22.26
CA GLY A 129 -4.65 29.60 21.12
C GLY A 129 -5.64 30.05 20.07
N LEU A 130 -6.09 29.11 19.24
CA LEU A 130 -7.07 29.35 18.19
C LEU A 130 -8.47 29.01 18.68
N GLU A 131 -9.40 29.95 18.56
CA GLU A 131 -10.82 29.74 18.90
C GLU A 131 -11.37 28.49 18.19
N ALA A 132 -12.08 27.67 18.97
CA ALA A 132 -12.65 26.41 18.56
C ALA A 132 -14.08 26.26 19.09
N ARG A 133 -15.03 25.85 18.23
CA ARG A 133 -16.43 25.62 18.59
C ARG A 133 -16.99 24.36 17.95
N THR A 134 -17.59 23.48 18.75
CA THR A 134 -18.20 22.22 18.29
C THR A 134 -19.57 22.03 18.91
N ARG A 135 -20.57 21.68 18.11
CA ARG A 135 -21.88 21.24 18.60
C ARG A 135 -21.94 19.72 18.64
N PHE A 136 -22.52 19.20 19.71
CA PHE A 136 -22.72 17.77 19.90
C PHE A 136 -24.20 17.47 20.09
N GLN A 137 -24.63 16.35 19.53
CA GLN A 137 -25.99 15.83 19.66
C GLN A 137 -25.91 14.31 19.83
N VAL A 138 -26.51 13.78 20.90
CA VAL A 138 -26.70 12.34 21.08
C VAL A 138 -27.69 11.85 20.01
N THR A 139 -27.29 10.83 19.26
CA THR A 139 -28.10 10.24 18.19
C THR A 139 -28.64 8.86 18.55
N ARG A 140 -27.90 8.10 19.36
CA ARG A 140 -28.28 6.75 19.77
C ARG A 140 -27.58 6.31 21.05
N GLU A 141 -28.27 5.51 21.85
CA GLU A 141 -27.71 4.73 22.96
C GLU A 141 -27.91 3.23 22.68
N ALA A 142 -26.86 2.42 22.86
CA ALA A 142 -26.95 0.97 22.76
C ALA A 142 -25.79 0.29 23.50
N GLY A 143 -26.09 -0.77 24.27
CA GLY A 143 -25.07 -1.61 24.91
C GLY A 143 -24.12 -0.85 25.85
N GLY A 144 -24.63 0.15 26.58
CA GLY A 144 -23.84 1.00 27.47
C GLY A 144 -22.89 1.97 26.75
N ARG A 145 -23.16 2.26 25.47
CA ARG A 145 -22.42 3.23 24.66
C ARG A 145 -23.35 4.26 24.04
N TRP A 146 -22.82 5.45 23.80
CA TRP A 146 -23.53 6.58 23.21
C TRP A 146 -22.86 7.01 21.92
N TRP A 147 -23.67 7.14 20.86
CA TRP A 147 -23.28 7.72 19.59
C TRP A 147 -23.66 9.19 19.61
N LEU A 148 -22.69 10.03 19.28
CA LEU A 148 -22.89 11.47 19.17
C LEU A 148 -22.52 11.91 17.76
N ARG A 149 -23.36 12.80 17.22
CA ARG A 149 -23.03 13.67 16.10
C ARG A 149 -22.23 14.86 16.63
N ALA A 150 -21.13 15.19 15.96
CA ALA A 150 -20.29 16.34 16.26
C ALA A 150 -20.13 17.22 15.01
N GLU A 151 -20.49 18.50 15.14
CA GLU A 151 -20.37 19.52 14.10
C GLU A 151 -19.32 20.56 14.49
N PRO A 152 -18.10 20.48 13.94
CA PRO A 152 -17.09 21.50 14.17
C PRO A 152 -17.43 22.77 13.37
N LEU A 153 -17.87 23.81 14.07
CA LEU A 153 -18.17 25.14 13.51
C LEU A 153 -16.89 25.91 13.12
N THR A 154 -15.78 25.52 13.72
CA THR A 154 -14.42 25.91 13.36
C THR A 154 -13.67 24.71 12.76
N GLY A 155 -12.38 24.86 12.48
CA GLY A 155 -11.53 23.75 12.01
C GLY A 155 -10.17 23.81 12.66
N ARG A 156 -10.00 23.12 13.80
CA ARG A 156 -8.73 22.98 14.51
C ARG A 156 -8.33 21.52 14.65
N THR A 157 -7.03 21.27 14.71
CA THR A 157 -6.48 19.94 14.97
C THR A 157 -6.98 19.41 16.31
N HIS A 158 -7.41 18.14 16.34
CA HIS A 158 -7.96 17.46 17.52
C HIS A 158 -9.19 18.11 18.18
N GLN A 159 -9.85 19.06 17.52
CA GLN A 159 -10.93 19.85 18.12
C GLN A 159 -12.06 19.01 18.75
N ILE A 160 -12.59 18.05 18.01
CA ILE A 160 -13.71 17.22 18.48
C ILE A 160 -13.28 16.36 19.66
N ARG A 161 -12.04 15.85 19.63
CA ARG A 161 -11.45 14.99 20.64
C ARG A 161 -11.30 15.72 21.98
N LEU A 162 -10.72 16.91 21.94
CA LEU A 162 -10.55 17.77 23.11
C LEU A 162 -11.89 18.20 23.70
N HIS A 163 -12.80 18.72 22.86
CA HIS A 163 -14.10 19.17 23.32
C HIS A 163 -14.97 18.04 23.90
N ALA A 164 -14.90 16.84 23.33
CA ALA A 164 -15.62 15.68 23.88
C ALA A 164 -15.09 15.33 25.29
N ALA A 165 -13.77 15.35 25.49
CA ALA A 165 -13.15 15.12 26.79
C ALA A 165 -13.50 16.21 27.82
N GLU A 166 -13.48 17.49 27.43
CA GLU A 166 -13.88 18.64 28.29
C GLU A 166 -15.30 18.49 28.86
N HIS A 167 -16.20 17.90 28.07
CA HIS A 167 -17.59 17.66 28.46
C HIS A 167 -17.84 16.31 29.14
N GLY A 168 -16.77 15.60 29.56
CA GLY A 168 -16.87 14.32 30.26
C GLY A 168 -17.35 13.15 29.39
N VAL A 169 -17.29 13.31 28.07
CA VAL A 169 -17.66 12.30 27.07
C VAL A 169 -16.50 11.96 26.12
N PRO A 170 -15.30 11.65 26.65
CA PRO A 170 -14.15 11.35 25.81
C PRO A 170 -14.46 10.19 24.84
N ILE A 171 -13.86 10.27 23.66
CA ILE A 171 -14.14 9.33 22.57
C ILE A 171 -13.53 7.96 22.89
N LEU A 172 -14.28 6.88 22.66
CA LEU A 172 -13.79 5.51 22.80
C LEU A 172 -12.58 5.28 21.89
N GLY A 173 -11.49 4.75 22.44
CA GLY A 173 -10.20 4.60 21.75
C GLY A 173 -9.33 5.86 21.71
N ASP A 174 -9.77 6.97 22.32
CA ASP A 174 -8.97 8.19 22.45
C ASP A 174 -8.26 8.29 23.80
N VAL A 175 -7.41 7.30 24.08
CA VAL A 175 -6.65 7.18 25.35
C VAL A 175 -5.91 8.47 25.73
N PRO A 176 -5.23 9.19 24.81
CA PRO A 176 -4.55 10.44 25.15
C PRO A 176 -5.46 11.55 25.72
N HIS A 177 -6.77 11.48 25.47
CA HIS A 177 -7.75 12.46 25.95
C HIS A 177 -8.75 11.84 26.93
N GLY A 178 -8.37 10.74 27.61
CA GLY A 178 -9.17 10.12 28.67
C GLY A 178 -10.26 9.14 28.20
N GLY A 179 -10.26 8.78 26.91
CA GLY A 179 -11.11 7.74 26.38
C GLY A 179 -10.72 6.36 26.89
N THR A 180 -11.70 5.48 27.07
CA THR A 180 -11.43 4.06 27.36
C THR A 180 -10.69 3.42 26.20
N ASP A 181 -9.70 2.56 26.51
CA ASP A 181 -8.91 1.87 25.50
C ASP A 181 -9.78 1.02 24.57
N HIS A 182 -9.45 1.07 23.28
CA HIS A 182 -10.17 0.39 22.22
C HIS A 182 -9.26 0.22 21.01
N PHE A 183 -9.45 -0.83 20.22
CA PHE A 183 -8.58 -1.17 19.08
C PHE A 183 -8.59 -0.15 17.92
N ARG A 184 -9.36 0.93 18.04
CA ARG A 184 -9.39 2.08 17.13
C ARG A 184 -10.03 3.30 17.79
N LEU A 185 -9.66 4.47 17.29
CA LEU A 185 -10.38 5.71 17.56
C LEU A 185 -11.79 5.62 16.96
N CYS A 186 -12.80 5.76 17.80
CA CYS A 186 -14.21 5.75 17.39
C CYS A 186 -14.67 7.15 16.96
N LEU A 187 -14.00 7.72 15.96
CA LEU A 187 -14.33 9.00 15.32
C LEU A 187 -14.32 8.84 13.80
N HIS A 188 -15.39 9.31 13.15
CA HIS A 188 -15.61 9.16 11.72
C HIS A 188 -16.22 10.43 11.13
N ALA A 189 -15.63 10.96 10.05
CA ALA A 189 -16.20 12.06 9.27
C ALA A 189 -17.37 11.54 8.43
N SER A 190 -18.57 11.57 8.99
CA SER A 190 -19.76 10.90 8.45
C SER A 190 -20.50 11.70 7.39
N ARG A 191 -20.36 13.03 7.36
CA ARG A 191 -21.05 13.88 6.37
C ARG A 191 -20.17 15.03 5.90
N LEU A 192 -20.22 15.29 4.60
CA LEU A 192 -19.53 16.40 3.96
C LEU A 192 -20.47 17.10 2.97
N GLY A 193 -20.78 18.37 3.24
CA GLY A 193 -21.59 19.22 2.37
C GLY A 193 -20.77 20.37 1.80
N LEU A 194 -20.84 20.57 0.48
CA LEU A 194 -20.10 21.61 -0.24
C LEU A 194 -20.89 22.10 -1.46
N LYS A 195 -20.48 23.21 -2.06
CA LYS A 195 -20.96 23.61 -3.39
C LYS A 195 -20.03 23.07 -4.47
N HIS A 196 -20.57 22.52 -5.54
CA HIS A 196 -19.76 22.03 -6.64
C HIS A 196 -19.00 23.20 -7.30
N PRO A 197 -17.66 23.13 -7.48
CA PRO A 197 -16.86 24.26 -7.98
C PRO A 197 -17.17 24.78 -9.39
N GLU A 198 -17.71 23.92 -10.26
CA GLU A 198 -18.14 24.32 -11.61
C GLU A 198 -19.61 24.79 -11.65
N THR A 199 -20.55 23.92 -11.27
CA THR A 199 -22.00 24.17 -11.38
C THR A 199 -22.58 25.05 -10.27
N GLY A 200 -21.92 25.16 -9.12
CA GLY A 200 -22.44 25.85 -7.92
C GLY A 200 -23.53 25.08 -7.16
N GLU A 201 -23.92 23.89 -7.62
CA GLU A 201 -24.93 23.03 -7.00
C GLU A 201 -24.52 22.57 -5.59
N GLY A 202 -25.47 22.47 -4.67
CA GLY A 202 -25.22 21.93 -3.34
C GLY A 202 -25.08 20.41 -3.37
N LEU A 203 -23.90 19.91 -3.02
CA LEU A 203 -23.61 18.49 -2.89
C LEU A 203 -23.56 18.07 -1.43
N MET A 204 -24.03 16.86 -1.15
CA MET A 204 -24.02 16.27 0.17
C MET A 204 -23.61 14.80 0.10
N PHE A 205 -22.53 14.46 0.78
CA PHE A 205 -22.01 13.11 0.88
C PHE A 205 -22.20 12.59 2.31
N GLN A 206 -22.54 11.30 2.42
CA GLN A 206 -22.67 10.60 3.67
C GLN A 206 -21.89 9.29 3.61
N ASP A 207 -21.22 8.94 4.71
CA ASP A 207 -20.50 7.70 4.90
C ASP A 207 -20.78 7.17 6.31
N GLU A 208 -20.79 5.85 6.44
CA GLU A 208 -21.05 5.16 7.69
C GLU A 208 -19.90 4.20 8.00
N THR A 209 -19.63 4.00 9.29
CA THR A 209 -18.59 3.07 9.71
C THR A 209 -19.07 2.15 10.82
N ASP A 210 -18.66 0.89 10.72
CA ASP A 210 -18.75 -0.04 11.83
C ASP A 210 -17.54 0.16 12.75
N PHE A 211 -17.77 0.75 13.93
CA PHE A 211 -16.73 0.90 14.96
C PHE A 211 -16.33 -0.45 15.59
N GLY A 212 -17.08 -1.52 15.37
CA GLY A 212 -16.71 -2.90 15.69
C GLY A 212 -15.69 -3.51 14.72
N GLU A 213 -15.46 -2.89 13.57
CA GLU A 213 -14.49 -3.37 12.59
C GLU A 213 -13.08 -2.89 12.89
N ALA A 214 -12.13 -3.84 12.94
CA ALA A 214 -10.72 -3.55 13.15
C ALA A 214 -10.12 -2.70 12.00
N PRO A 215 -9.25 -1.72 12.29
CA PRO A 215 -8.61 -0.88 11.28
C PRO A 215 -7.93 -1.67 10.17
N ALA A 216 -7.30 -2.78 10.53
CA ALA A 216 -6.66 -3.68 9.60
C ALA A 216 -7.62 -4.13 8.48
N VAL A 217 -8.85 -4.51 8.83
CA VAL A 217 -9.87 -4.99 7.89
C VAL A 217 -10.41 -3.83 7.05
N ALA A 218 -10.75 -2.71 7.70
CA ALA A 218 -11.26 -1.51 7.03
C ALA A 218 -10.27 -0.99 5.97
N LEU A 219 -8.98 -0.98 6.28
CA LEU A 219 -7.91 -0.56 5.36
C LEU A 219 -7.86 -1.41 4.09
N ARG A 220 -7.87 -2.75 4.23
CA ARG A 220 -7.85 -3.63 3.05
C ARG A 220 -9.14 -3.55 2.25
N ARG A 221 -10.30 -3.44 2.92
CA ARG A 221 -11.58 -3.23 2.22
C ARG A 221 -11.59 -1.95 1.40
N ALA A 222 -11.00 -0.87 1.92
CA ALA A 222 -10.94 0.42 1.23
C ALA A 222 -10.04 0.40 -0.02
N LEU A 223 -8.94 -0.35 0.01
CA LEU A 223 -7.89 -0.29 -1.01
C LEU A 223 -7.90 -1.43 -2.03
N ILE A 224 -8.36 -2.63 -1.63
CA ILE A 224 -8.33 -3.82 -2.48
C ILE A 224 -9.62 -3.94 -3.27
N GLU A 225 -9.51 -4.05 -4.59
CA GLU A 225 -10.62 -4.29 -5.51
C GLU A 225 -10.88 -5.80 -5.62
N PRO A 226 -11.90 -6.38 -4.94
CA PRO A 226 -12.10 -7.83 -4.90
C PRO A 226 -12.40 -8.45 -6.27
N GLY A 227 -12.98 -7.67 -7.19
CA GLY A 227 -13.16 -8.09 -8.59
C GLY A 227 -11.84 -8.30 -9.34
N MET A 228 -10.77 -7.61 -8.93
CA MET A 228 -9.47 -7.62 -9.61
C MET A 228 -8.40 -8.35 -8.83
N THR A 229 -8.52 -8.48 -7.51
CA THR A 229 -7.51 -9.07 -6.66
C THR A 229 -8.16 -9.94 -5.60
N ASP A 230 -7.80 -11.22 -5.55
CA ASP A 230 -8.19 -12.20 -4.51
C ASP A 230 -7.02 -12.62 -3.60
N ALA A 231 -5.84 -12.03 -3.79
CA ALA A 231 -4.66 -12.26 -2.97
C ALA A 231 -4.08 -10.97 -2.36
N TRP A 232 -3.98 -10.92 -1.02
CA TRP A 232 -3.45 -9.77 -0.27
C TRP A 232 -3.09 -10.13 1.18
N ARG A 233 -2.36 -9.22 1.85
CA ARG A 233 -2.01 -9.34 3.27
C ARG A 233 -3.21 -8.99 4.16
N VAL A 234 -3.73 -9.96 4.90
CA VAL A 234 -4.86 -9.81 5.82
C VAL A 234 -4.42 -9.31 7.20
N VAL A 235 -3.27 -9.78 7.68
CA VAL A 235 -2.65 -9.38 8.96
C VAL A 235 -1.16 -9.16 8.72
N HIS A 236 -0.64 -8.00 9.08
CA HIS A 236 0.74 -7.55 8.93
C HIS A 236 1.38 -7.26 10.29
N GLY A 237 1.61 -8.32 11.06
CA GLY A 237 2.41 -8.27 12.27
C GLY A 237 1.90 -7.28 13.32
N ALA A 238 2.83 -6.58 13.95
CA ALA A 238 2.55 -5.62 15.00
C ALA A 238 1.75 -4.41 14.50
N ALA A 239 1.85 -4.05 13.22
CA ALA A 239 1.07 -2.95 12.64
C ALA A 239 -0.44 -3.18 12.68
N ASP A 240 -0.89 -4.45 12.68
CA ASP A 240 -2.30 -4.82 12.82
C ASP A 240 -2.62 -5.36 14.23
N GLY A 241 -1.77 -5.05 15.23
CA GLY A 241 -1.94 -5.46 16.62
C GLY A 241 -1.65 -6.94 16.88
N ARG A 242 -0.92 -7.62 15.98
CA ARG A 242 -0.58 -9.04 16.11
C ARG A 242 0.91 -9.31 15.84
N PRO A 243 1.82 -8.88 16.73
CA PRO A 243 3.27 -9.08 16.55
C PRO A 243 3.62 -10.54 16.23
N GLY A 244 4.44 -10.76 15.20
CA GLY A 244 4.86 -12.09 14.77
C GLY A 244 3.85 -12.87 13.91
N TRP A 245 2.71 -12.28 13.54
CA TRP A 245 1.70 -12.90 12.69
C TRP A 245 1.57 -12.21 11.33
N PHE A 246 1.84 -12.93 10.25
CA PHE A 246 1.68 -12.44 8.88
C PHE A 246 0.76 -13.38 8.12
N VAL A 247 -0.49 -12.95 7.89
CA VAL A 247 -1.51 -13.79 7.25
C VAL A 247 -1.80 -13.25 5.85
N ASP A 248 -1.62 -14.09 4.84
CA ASP A 248 -1.96 -13.81 3.45
C ASP A 248 -3.23 -14.55 3.05
N ARG A 249 -4.15 -13.86 2.37
CA ARG A 249 -5.19 -14.52 1.56
C ARG A 249 -4.58 -14.80 0.19
N LEU A 250 -4.78 -16.01 -0.31
CA LEU A 250 -4.31 -16.51 -1.60
C LEU A 250 -5.50 -17.18 -2.32
N GLY A 251 -6.40 -16.37 -2.88
CA GLY A 251 -7.65 -16.86 -3.45
C GLY A 251 -8.55 -17.49 -2.38
N ASP A 252 -8.79 -18.79 -2.52
CA ASP A 252 -9.60 -19.60 -1.60
C ASP A 252 -8.81 -20.12 -0.39
N PHE A 253 -7.48 -20.00 -0.38
CA PHE A 253 -6.61 -20.52 0.68
C PHE A 253 -5.92 -19.39 1.42
N TRP A 254 -5.65 -19.58 2.71
CA TRP A 254 -4.95 -18.61 3.54
C TRP A 254 -3.61 -19.19 3.98
N LEU A 255 -2.58 -18.34 4.06
CA LEU A 255 -1.25 -18.69 4.55
C LEU A 255 -0.88 -17.84 5.76
N ALA A 256 -0.85 -18.43 6.94
CA ALA A 256 -0.34 -17.82 8.16
C ALA A 256 1.17 -18.10 8.29
N SER A 257 1.98 -17.06 8.20
CA SER A 257 3.40 -17.08 8.55
C SER A 257 3.54 -16.59 9.98
N VAL A 258 3.93 -17.47 10.90
CA VAL A 258 3.89 -17.21 12.34
C VAL A 258 5.30 -17.34 12.93
N ALA A 259 5.65 -16.47 13.87
CA ALA A 259 6.86 -16.63 14.68
C ALA A 259 6.86 -18.00 15.39
N GLU A 260 8.04 -18.58 15.61
CA GLU A 260 8.15 -19.88 16.28
C GLU A 260 7.53 -19.82 17.69
N GLY A 261 6.64 -20.76 17.97
CA GLY A 261 5.87 -20.83 19.22
C GLY A 261 4.78 -21.90 19.11
N GLN A 262 4.49 -22.60 20.21
CA GLN A 262 3.70 -23.83 20.20
C GLN A 262 2.18 -23.61 20.06
N GLU A 263 1.70 -23.06 18.95
CA GLU A 263 0.26 -23.17 18.64
C GLU A 263 -0.01 -24.49 17.91
N ALA A 264 -0.62 -25.43 18.64
CA ALA A 264 -1.02 -26.74 18.11
C ALA A 264 -2.15 -26.64 17.08
N ALA A 265 -2.98 -25.60 17.17
CA ALA A 265 -4.17 -25.38 16.35
C ALA A 265 -4.31 -23.89 15.98
N PRO A 266 -4.98 -23.55 14.86
CA PRO A 266 -5.15 -22.16 14.48
C PRO A 266 -6.07 -21.44 15.47
N PRO A 267 -5.77 -20.20 15.85
CA PRO A 267 -6.52 -19.51 16.89
C PRO A 267 -7.93 -19.14 16.40
N GLY A 268 -8.88 -19.05 17.34
CA GLY A 268 -10.30 -18.85 17.02
C GLY A 268 -10.58 -17.63 16.14
N TRP A 269 -9.91 -16.51 16.39
CA TRP A 269 -10.04 -15.29 15.59
C TRP A 269 -9.62 -15.47 14.13
N LEU A 270 -8.62 -16.32 13.86
CA LEU A 270 -8.12 -16.58 12.50
C LEU A 270 -9.15 -17.42 11.75
N LEU A 271 -9.64 -18.49 12.40
CA LEU A 271 -10.67 -19.35 11.82
C LEU A 271 -11.99 -18.61 11.57
N GLU A 272 -12.42 -17.76 12.50
CA GLU A 272 -13.62 -16.93 12.34
C GLU A 272 -13.50 -16.05 11.09
N ARG A 273 -12.36 -15.33 10.95
CA ARG A 273 -12.10 -14.48 9.78
C ARG A 273 -12.01 -15.29 8.49
N ALA A 274 -11.29 -16.40 8.50
CA ALA A 274 -11.12 -17.27 7.33
C ALA A 274 -12.47 -17.82 6.85
N ARG A 275 -13.32 -18.30 7.77
CA ARG A 275 -14.68 -18.78 7.46
C ARG A 275 -15.57 -17.67 6.92
N LYS A 276 -15.58 -16.50 7.56
CA LYS A 276 -16.36 -15.33 7.09
C LYS A 276 -15.93 -14.89 5.69
N ALA A 277 -14.66 -15.07 5.33
CA ALA A 277 -14.12 -14.77 4.02
C ALA A 277 -14.29 -15.90 2.97
N GLY A 278 -14.86 -17.04 3.37
CA GLY A 278 -15.07 -18.19 2.48
C GLY A 278 -13.81 -19.01 2.19
N ALA A 279 -12.80 -18.98 3.06
CA ALA A 279 -11.59 -19.76 2.87
C ALA A 279 -11.87 -21.27 2.95
N ARG A 280 -11.33 -22.03 1.99
CA ARG A 280 -11.41 -23.51 1.94
C ARG A 280 -10.36 -24.17 2.84
N GLY A 281 -9.22 -23.52 3.05
CA GLY A 281 -8.15 -24.03 3.89
C GLY A 281 -7.22 -22.94 4.41
N VAL A 282 -6.65 -23.18 5.60
CA VAL A 282 -5.64 -22.34 6.23
C VAL A 282 -4.37 -23.16 6.38
N TYR A 283 -3.28 -22.63 5.87
CA TYR A 283 -1.94 -23.17 5.97
C TYR A 283 -1.10 -22.37 6.96
N ARG A 284 -0.12 -23.03 7.56
CA ARG A 284 0.87 -22.42 8.45
C ARG A 284 2.28 -22.64 7.91
N ARG A 285 3.12 -21.61 7.99
CA ARG A 285 4.58 -21.79 7.98
C ARG A 285 5.20 -21.03 9.15
N TRP A 286 6.37 -21.52 9.60
CA TRP A 286 7.17 -20.80 10.58
C TRP A 286 7.97 -19.69 9.89
N LEU A 287 8.08 -18.55 10.55
CA LEU A 287 8.99 -17.47 10.15
C LEU A 287 10.43 -17.88 10.44
N GLN A 288 11.02 -18.64 9.54
CA GLN A 288 12.43 -19.01 9.63
C GLN A 288 13.31 -17.95 8.96
N ARG A 289 14.24 -17.39 9.73
CA ARG A 289 15.24 -16.43 9.22
C ARG A 289 16.36 -17.11 8.41
N HIS A 290 16.52 -18.43 8.54
CA HIS A 290 17.55 -19.21 7.85
C HIS A 290 16.96 -20.48 7.24
N VAL A 291 16.61 -20.43 5.96
CA VAL A 291 16.12 -21.57 5.17
C VAL A 291 17.30 -22.33 4.51
N ARG A 292 18.55 -22.04 4.91
CA ARG A 292 19.72 -22.72 4.33
C ARG A 292 19.91 -24.08 4.97
N GLY A 293 20.14 -25.08 4.13
CA GLY A 293 20.38 -26.45 4.57
C GLY A 293 19.11 -27.23 4.90
N THR A 294 17.92 -26.64 4.71
CA THR A 294 16.63 -27.32 4.87
C THR A 294 16.11 -27.85 3.54
N THR A 295 15.33 -28.93 3.58
CA THR A 295 14.64 -29.44 2.39
C THR A 295 13.38 -28.63 2.10
N PRO A 296 12.91 -28.52 0.84
CA PRO A 296 11.66 -27.82 0.53
C PRO A 296 10.46 -28.31 1.36
N SER A 297 10.38 -29.61 1.64
CA SER A 297 9.32 -30.20 2.47
C SER A 297 9.35 -29.76 3.93
N GLU A 298 10.54 -29.51 4.50
CA GLU A 298 10.68 -29.07 5.90
C GLU A 298 10.16 -27.65 6.14
N VAL A 299 10.21 -26.82 5.09
CA VAL A 299 9.88 -25.39 5.16
C VAL A 299 8.63 -25.01 4.38
N ALA A 300 8.01 -26.00 3.72
CA ALA A 300 6.76 -25.82 3.03
C ALA A 300 5.63 -25.53 4.03
N PRO A 301 4.67 -24.66 3.66
CA PRO A 301 3.45 -24.50 4.42
C PRO A 301 2.73 -25.83 4.68
N VAL A 302 2.32 -26.03 5.92
CA VAL A 302 1.57 -27.21 6.38
C VAL A 302 0.10 -26.84 6.51
N LEU A 303 -0.80 -27.72 6.04
CA LEU A 303 -2.24 -27.55 6.24
C LEU A 303 -2.54 -27.50 7.74
N TRP A 304 -3.19 -26.43 8.19
CA TRP A 304 -3.53 -26.21 9.59
C TRP A 304 -5.02 -26.42 9.85
N TRP A 305 -5.86 -26.12 8.86
CA TRP A 305 -7.31 -26.33 8.89
C TRP A 305 -7.91 -26.39 7.48
N GLY A 306 -8.99 -27.14 7.31
CA GLY A 306 -9.78 -27.17 6.07
C GLY A 306 -9.29 -28.20 5.07
N GLU A 307 -9.51 -27.93 3.78
CA GLU A 307 -9.18 -28.84 2.68
C GLU A 307 -7.75 -28.60 2.18
N PRO A 308 -6.99 -29.67 1.85
CA PRO A 308 -5.69 -29.51 1.23
C PRO A 308 -5.82 -29.01 -0.22
N VAL A 309 -4.87 -28.19 -0.66
CA VAL A 309 -4.67 -27.88 -2.09
C VAL A 309 -4.30 -29.16 -2.84
N ALA A 310 -4.91 -29.39 -4.00
CA ALA A 310 -4.64 -30.56 -4.84
C ALA A 310 -3.35 -30.44 -5.67
N GLY A 311 -2.67 -29.28 -5.62
CA GLY A 311 -1.49 -28.96 -6.41
C GLY A 311 -1.34 -27.45 -6.56
N ALA A 312 -0.77 -27.02 -7.69
CA ALA A 312 -0.74 -25.60 -8.03
C ALA A 312 -2.16 -25.07 -8.28
N PHE A 313 -2.46 -23.88 -7.78
CA PHE A 313 -3.79 -23.26 -7.87
C PHE A 313 -3.68 -21.78 -8.29
N PRO A 314 -4.67 -21.23 -9.01
CA PRO A 314 -4.63 -19.84 -9.43
C PRO A 314 -5.05 -18.89 -8.30
N ILE A 315 -4.44 -17.72 -8.29
CA ILE A 315 -4.91 -16.50 -7.64
C ILE A 315 -5.06 -15.40 -8.67
N ARG A 316 -5.86 -14.37 -8.36
CA ARG A 316 -6.00 -13.16 -9.15
C ARG A 316 -5.34 -11.98 -8.44
N GLU A 317 -4.51 -11.25 -9.16
CA GLU A 317 -3.92 -10.00 -8.69
C GLU A 317 -3.99 -8.94 -9.80
N ASN A 318 -4.62 -7.80 -9.51
CA ASN A 318 -4.81 -6.69 -10.45
C ASN A 318 -5.36 -7.15 -11.80
N GLY A 319 -6.23 -8.17 -11.82
CA GLY A 319 -6.81 -8.78 -13.02
C GLY A 319 -5.87 -9.67 -13.82
N LEU A 320 -4.75 -10.11 -13.24
CA LEU A 320 -3.85 -11.13 -13.80
C LEU A 320 -3.92 -12.40 -12.97
N THR A 321 -3.73 -13.55 -13.61
CA THR A 321 -3.71 -14.85 -12.95
C THR A 321 -2.28 -15.25 -12.60
N PHE A 322 -2.02 -15.63 -11.36
CA PHE A 322 -0.74 -16.21 -10.95
C PHE A 322 -0.96 -17.56 -10.29
N LEU A 323 -0.09 -18.53 -10.59
CA LEU A 323 -0.18 -19.86 -10.01
C LEU A 323 0.63 -19.94 -8.73
N MET A 324 -0.03 -20.32 -7.64
CA MET A 324 0.57 -20.58 -6.33
C MET A 324 0.77 -22.08 -6.13
N ASP A 325 1.79 -22.45 -5.35
CA ASP A 325 2.05 -23.83 -4.94
C ASP A 325 2.60 -23.84 -3.51
N LEU A 326 1.77 -24.30 -2.57
CA LEU A 326 2.10 -24.38 -1.15
C LEU A 326 2.99 -25.58 -0.79
N SER A 327 3.28 -26.45 -1.75
CA SER A 327 4.21 -27.59 -1.59
C SER A 327 5.60 -27.31 -2.15
N ALA A 328 5.78 -26.21 -2.88
CA ALA A 328 7.02 -25.91 -3.61
C ALA A 328 8.21 -25.48 -2.72
N GLY A 329 8.02 -25.39 -1.42
CA GLY A 329 9.01 -24.94 -0.44
C GLY A 329 8.56 -23.70 0.32
N TYR A 330 9.52 -22.89 0.76
CA TYR A 330 9.22 -21.72 1.61
C TYR A 330 8.41 -20.64 0.89
N SER A 331 8.71 -20.37 -0.38
CA SER A 331 8.00 -19.35 -1.18
C SER A 331 6.86 -19.98 -1.99
N ALA A 332 5.67 -19.39 -1.89
CA ALA A 332 4.44 -19.96 -2.44
C ALA A 332 4.16 -19.61 -3.92
N GLY A 333 5.02 -18.82 -4.58
CA GLY A 333 4.89 -18.50 -6.01
C GLY A 333 4.83 -17.02 -6.36
N LEU A 334 4.42 -16.14 -5.43
CA LEU A 334 4.34 -14.69 -5.65
C LEU A 334 4.59 -13.92 -4.35
N PHE A 335 5.30 -12.80 -4.44
CA PHE A 335 5.51 -11.88 -3.32
C PHE A 335 4.48 -10.74 -3.41
N LEU A 336 3.54 -10.69 -2.46
CA LEU A 336 2.38 -9.77 -2.49
C LEU A 336 2.76 -8.31 -2.19
N ASP A 337 3.91 -8.08 -1.55
CA ASP A 337 4.47 -6.75 -1.29
C ASP A 337 4.91 -6.04 -2.58
N GLN A 338 5.07 -6.78 -3.69
CA GLN A 338 5.36 -6.23 -5.00
C GLN A 338 4.11 -5.99 -5.87
N ARG A 339 2.90 -6.20 -5.33
CA ARG A 339 1.63 -6.07 -6.08
C ARG A 339 1.51 -4.74 -6.79
N ASP A 340 1.73 -3.65 -6.07
CA ASP A 340 1.53 -2.32 -6.63
C ASP A 340 2.63 -2.01 -7.67
N ASN A 341 3.85 -2.53 -7.53
CA ASN A 341 4.91 -2.38 -8.53
C ASN A 341 4.62 -3.17 -9.83
N ARG A 342 4.07 -4.38 -9.72
CA ARG A 342 3.57 -5.11 -10.89
C ARG A 342 2.44 -4.35 -11.58
N ARG A 343 1.51 -3.78 -10.81
CA ARG A 343 0.45 -2.91 -11.35
C ARG A 343 1.04 -1.74 -12.14
N ARG A 344 2.01 -1.02 -11.57
CA ARG A 344 2.67 0.14 -12.20
C ARG A 344 3.26 -0.21 -13.57
N LEU A 345 3.85 -1.40 -13.72
CA LEU A 345 4.27 -1.91 -15.03
C LEU A 345 3.07 -2.12 -15.94
N ARG A 346 2.07 -2.88 -15.50
CA ARG A 346 0.89 -3.19 -16.33
C ARG A 346 0.23 -1.93 -16.91
N VAL A 347 0.07 -0.90 -16.09
CA VAL A 347 -0.61 0.36 -16.49
C VAL A 347 0.34 1.46 -16.98
N ASN A 348 1.65 1.18 -17.10
CA ASN A 348 2.66 2.15 -17.53
C ASN A 348 2.67 3.45 -16.69
N TRP A 349 2.37 3.36 -15.38
CA TRP A 349 2.21 4.51 -14.50
C TRP A 349 2.82 4.22 -13.13
N VAL A 350 3.88 4.96 -12.74
CA VAL A 350 4.49 4.85 -11.41
C VAL A 350 3.89 5.87 -10.44
N GLY A 351 3.68 7.09 -10.92
CA GLY A 351 3.17 8.22 -10.17
C GLY A 351 3.25 9.51 -10.99
N PRO A 352 2.93 10.66 -10.36
CA PRO A 352 2.99 11.97 -10.99
C PRO A 352 4.28 12.21 -11.74
N ASP A 353 4.16 12.68 -12.97
CA ASP A 353 5.25 12.96 -13.89
C ASP A 353 6.16 11.74 -14.16
N PHE A 354 5.69 10.51 -13.90
CA PHE A 354 6.51 9.30 -14.06
C PHE A 354 5.73 8.16 -14.73
N PRO A 355 5.42 8.28 -16.04
CA PRO A 355 5.11 7.10 -16.85
C PRO A 355 6.35 6.21 -16.94
N VAL A 356 6.20 4.88 -17.06
CA VAL A 356 7.36 3.99 -17.20
C VAL A 356 8.04 4.25 -18.55
N CYS A 357 7.28 4.17 -19.64
CA CYS A 357 7.70 4.56 -20.98
C CYS A 357 6.80 5.69 -21.51
N ALA A 358 7.40 6.75 -22.03
CA ALA A 358 6.65 7.79 -22.73
C ALA A 358 5.98 7.17 -23.98
N GLY A 359 4.68 7.40 -24.13
CA GLY A 359 3.87 6.85 -25.23
C GLY A 359 3.32 5.43 -24.99
N GLY A 360 3.54 4.81 -23.83
CA GLY A 360 3.06 3.47 -23.54
C GLY A 360 4.07 2.36 -23.85
N TRP A 361 3.58 1.12 -23.92
CA TRP A 361 4.41 -0.07 -24.08
C TRP A 361 4.71 -0.46 -25.53
N GLU A 362 4.09 0.19 -26.52
CA GLU A 362 4.25 -0.17 -27.92
C GLU A 362 5.72 -0.14 -28.36
N GLY A 363 6.21 -1.29 -28.86
CA GLY A 363 7.61 -1.47 -29.26
C GLY A 363 8.63 -1.52 -28.12
N ARG A 364 8.23 -1.24 -26.88
CA ARG A 364 9.12 -1.16 -25.71
C ARG A 364 9.48 -2.54 -25.17
N SER A 365 10.63 -2.60 -24.51
CA SER A 365 11.25 -3.84 -24.04
C SER A 365 11.63 -3.78 -22.55
N VAL A 366 11.38 -4.87 -21.83
CA VAL A 366 11.69 -5.02 -20.39
C VAL A 366 12.58 -6.24 -20.15
N LEU A 367 13.69 -6.04 -19.44
CA LEU A 367 14.48 -7.12 -18.87
C LEU A 367 14.17 -7.24 -17.36
N ASN A 368 13.56 -8.36 -16.97
CA ASN A 368 13.30 -8.70 -15.57
C ASN A 368 14.42 -9.60 -15.04
N VAL A 369 15.25 -9.10 -14.13
CA VAL A 369 16.40 -9.81 -13.56
C VAL A 369 16.06 -10.28 -12.16
N PHE A 370 16.46 -11.52 -11.83
CA PHE A 370 15.97 -12.25 -10.65
C PHE A 370 14.46 -12.51 -10.77
N ALA A 371 14.06 -12.96 -11.95
CA ALA A 371 12.67 -12.97 -12.36
C ALA A 371 11.76 -13.87 -11.51
N TYR A 372 12.31 -14.85 -10.78
CA TYR A 372 11.59 -15.86 -10.03
C TYR A 372 10.51 -16.53 -10.91
N THR A 373 9.24 -16.44 -10.54
CA THR A 373 8.08 -16.96 -11.29
C THR A 373 7.57 -16.00 -12.36
N CYS A 374 8.42 -15.04 -12.77
CA CYS A 374 8.19 -14.07 -13.85
C CYS A 374 7.02 -13.09 -13.62
N GLY A 375 6.65 -12.82 -12.35
CA GLY A 375 5.50 -11.97 -12.00
C GLY A 375 5.54 -10.56 -12.63
N PHE A 376 6.69 -9.89 -12.59
CA PHE A 376 6.85 -8.59 -13.25
C PHE A 376 6.78 -8.67 -14.78
N SER A 377 7.33 -9.73 -15.37
CA SER A 377 7.32 -9.93 -16.82
C SER A 377 5.90 -10.16 -17.33
N VAL A 378 5.11 -11.00 -16.65
CA VAL A 378 3.69 -11.20 -16.96
C VAL A 378 2.92 -9.87 -16.87
N ALA A 379 3.19 -9.06 -15.85
CA ALA A 379 2.53 -7.78 -15.69
C ALA A 379 2.87 -6.77 -16.81
N ALA A 380 4.16 -6.64 -17.16
CA ALA A 380 4.59 -5.77 -18.25
C ALA A 380 4.09 -6.27 -19.62
N ALA A 381 4.13 -7.58 -19.88
CA ALA A 381 3.64 -8.18 -21.12
C ALA A 381 2.13 -8.00 -21.29
N ALA A 382 1.35 -8.13 -20.20
CA ALA A 382 -0.08 -7.83 -20.21
C ALA A 382 -0.39 -6.33 -20.45
N GLY A 383 0.59 -5.45 -20.25
CA GLY A 383 0.54 -4.03 -20.65
C GLY A 383 0.92 -3.79 -22.12
N GLY A 384 1.45 -4.80 -22.83
CA GLY A 384 1.90 -4.73 -24.22
C GLY A 384 3.42 -4.67 -24.41
N ALA A 385 4.20 -4.82 -23.35
CA ALA A 385 5.66 -4.77 -23.45
C ALA A 385 6.22 -6.09 -24.01
N ARG A 386 7.32 -6.02 -24.77
CA ARG A 386 8.15 -7.20 -25.04
C ARG A 386 9.01 -7.49 -23.81
N THR A 387 9.01 -8.72 -23.33
CA THR A 387 9.69 -9.04 -22.07
C THR A 387 10.74 -10.13 -22.22
N ALA A 388 11.78 -10.05 -21.39
CA ALA A 388 12.75 -11.11 -21.15
C ALA A 388 12.89 -11.34 -19.64
N SER A 389 12.95 -12.60 -19.21
CA SER A 389 13.09 -12.99 -17.79
C SER A 389 14.40 -13.72 -17.58
N LEU A 390 15.18 -13.24 -16.62
CA LEU A 390 16.48 -13.78 -16.26
C LEU A 390 16.46 -14.27 -14.81
N ASP A 391 16.70 -15.57 -14.63
CA ASP A 391 16.80 -16.19 -13.31
C ASP A 391 17.82 -17.33 -13.31
N LEU A 392 18.42 -17.60 -12.14
CA LEU A 392 19.34 -18.72 -11.96
C LEU A 392 18.60 -20.07 -11.98
N SER A 393 17.35 -20.10 -11.53
CA SER A 393 16.55 -21.32 -11.36
C SER A 393 15.73 -21.63 -12.61
N ARG A 394 16.09 -22.72 -13.30
CA ARG A 394 15.29 -23.25 -14.41
C ARG A 394 13.86 -23.58 -13.99
N ARG A 395 13.69 -24.16 -12.80
CA ARG A 395 12.38 -24.49 -12.21
C ARG A 395 11.51 -23.23 -12.03
N ALA A 396 12.09 -22.11 -11.62
CA ALA A 396 11.35 -20.85 -11.47
C ALA A 396 10.92 -20.29 -12.84
N LEU A 397 11.80 -20.34 -13.85
CA LEU A 397 11.45 -19.94 -15.22
C LEU A 397 10.37 -20.83 -15.84
N ASP A 398 10.40 -22.14 -15.60
CA ASP A 398 9.35 -23.05 -16.08
C ASP A 398 8.01 -22.82 -15.35
N TRP A 399 8.04 -22.36 -14.09
CA TRP A 399 6.84 -21.81 -13.43
C TRP A 399 6.38 -20.51 -14.11
N GLY A 400 7.30 -19.62 -14.44
CA GLY A 400 7.04 -18.42 -15.23
C GLY A 400 6.31 -18.72 -16.55
N ARG A 401 6.74 -19.73 -17.30
CA ARG A 401 6.04 -20.20 -18.52
C ARG A 401 4.57 -20.52 -18.25
N ARG A 402 4.27 -21.21 -17.15
CA ARG A 402 2.89 -21.51 -16.76
C ARG A 402 2.11 -20.25 -16.37
N ASN A 403 2.75 -19.26 -15.76
CA ASN A 403 2.11 -17.97 -15.48
C ASN A 403 1.81 -17.18 -16.77
N PHE A 404 2.68 -17.20 -17.77
CA PHE A 404 2.36 -16.63 -19.09
C PHE A 404 1.13 -17.32 -19.72
N ALA A 405 1.15 -18.65 -19.77
CA ALA A 405 0.03 -19.43 -20.31
C ALA A 405 -1.28 -19.19 -19.54
N ALA A 406 -1.24 -19.05 -18.21
CA ALA A 406 -2.41 -18.77 -17.37
C ALA A 406 -3.07 -17.40 -17.65
N ASN A 407 -2.36 -16.51 -18.36
CA ASN A 407 -2.87 -15.21 -18.80
C ASN A 407 -3.13 -15.17 -20.32
N GLY A 408 -3.17 -16.33 -20.99
CA GLY A 408 -3.42 -16.41 -22.43
C GLY A 408 -2.28 -15.89 -23.30
N MET A 409 -1.08 -15.72 -22.75
CA MET A 409 0.11 -15.31 -23.50
C MET A 409 0.93 -16.52 -23.91
N ASP A 410 1.38 -16.58 -25.17
CA ASP A 410 2.22 -17.68 -25.65
C ASP A 410 3.63 -17.60 -25.02
N PRO A 411 4.04 -18.58 -24.20
CA PRO A 411 5.39 -18.59 -23.63
C PRO A 411 6.51 -18.74 -24.68
N SER A 412 6.20 -19.11 -25.92
CA SER A 412 7.20 -19.20 -27.00
C SER A 412 7.67 -17.83 -27.49
N GLU A 413 6.83 -16.81 -27.34
CA GLU A 413 7.13 -15.41 -27.72
C GLU A 413 7.92 -14.65 -26.65
N HIS A 414 8.15 -15.27 -25.47
CA HIS A 414 8.89 -14.69 -24.35
C HIS A 414 10.28 -15.30 -24.18
N GLU A 415 11.28 -14.46 -23.93
CA GLU A 415 12.65 -14.89 -23.69
C GLU A 415 12.88 -15.31 -22.24
N PHE A 416 13.12 -16.60 -22.00
CA PHE A 416 13.53 -17.14 -20.69
C PHE A 416 15.04 -17.42 -20.66
N LEU A 417 15.78 -16.59 -19.94
CA LEU A 417 17.24 -16.62 -19.84
C LEU A 417 17.66 -17.29 -18.52
N CYS A 418 18.09 -18.55 -18.58
CA CYS A 418 18.57 -19.27 -17.40
C CYS A 418 20.06 -18.96 -17.16
N GLY A 419 20.42 -18.49 -15.97
CA GLY A 419 21.83 -18.33 -15.57
C GLY A 419 22.10 -17.13 -14.66
N ASP A 420 23.38 -16.90 -14.40
CA ASP A 420 23.86 -15.81 -13.55
C ASP A 420 23.62 -14.42 -14.18
N ALA A 421 23.14 -13.48 -13.38
CA ALA A 421 22.78 -12.14 -13.84
C ALA A 421 23.97 -11.38 -14.46
N MET A 422 25.14 -11.44 -13.82
CA MET A 422 26.33 -10.70 -14.24
C MET A 422 26.87 -11.23 -15.57
N ASP A 423 26.81 -12.54 -15.76
CA ASP A 423 27.24 -13.17 -17.02
C ASP A 423 26.30 -12.84 -18.17
N TRP A 424 24.99 -12.82 -17.92
CA TRP A 424 24.01 -12.40 -18.90
C TRP A 424 24.12 -10.92 -19.26
N PHE A 425 24.36 -10.01 -18.31
CA PHE A 425 24.65 -8.62 -18.64
C PHE A 425 25.83 -8.48 -19.60
N ARG A 426 26.96 -9.17 -19.34
CA ARG A 426 28.10 -9.16 -20.27
C ARG A 426 27.78 -9.76 -21.63
N ARG A 427 26.99 -10.84 -21.69
CA ARG A 427 26.57 -11.48 -22.95
C ARG A 427 25.67 -10.56 -23.77
N LEU A 428 24.67 -9.95 -23.14
CA LEU A 428 23.73 -9.04 -23.79
C LEU A 428 24.43 -7.75 -24.25
N ALA A 429 25.30 -7.18 -23.42
CA ALA A 429 26.07 -5.99 -23.75
C ALA A 429 26.99 -6.22 -24.96
N ARG A 430 27.71 -7.37 -25.02
CA ARG A 430 28.54 -7.74 -26.18
C ARG A 430 27.75 -7.90 -27.47
N LYS A 431 26.47 -8.27 -27.38
CA LYS A 431 25.56 -8.36 -28.53
C LYS A 431 24.90 -7.03 -28.86
N GLY A 432 25.26 -5.93 -28.18
CA GLY A 432 24.64 -4.62 -28.36
C GLY A 432 23.17 -4.56 -27.92
N ARG A 433 22.64 -5.57 -27.22
CA ARG A 433 21.25 -5.55 -26.76
C ARG A 433 21.06 -4.50 -25.67
N ARG A 434 19.99 -3.73 -25.80
CA ARG A 434 19.53 -2.73 -24.85
C ARG A 434 18.04 -2.92 -24.59
N PHE A 435 17.58 -2.52 -23.41
CA PHE A 435 16.18 -2.58 -23.00
C PHE A 435 15.69 -1.21 -22.55
N ASP A 436 14.44 -0.88 -22.84
CA ASP A 436 13.82 0.38 -22.38
C ASP A 436 13.65 0.39 -20.86
N VAL A 437 13.44 -0.79 -20.26
CA VAL A 437 13.30 -0.96 -18.81
C VAL A 437 14.14 -2.14 -18.33
N VAL A 438 14.85 -1.97 -17.22
CA VAL A 438 15.54 -3.06 -16.51
C VAL A 438 15.01 -3.11 -15.07
N LEU A 439 14.56 -4.29 -14.64
CA LEU A 439 14.05 -4.55 -13.30
C LEU A 439 15.08 -5.36 -12.51
N LEU A 440 15.44 -4.89 -11.32
CA LEU A 440 16.32 -5.56 -10.38
C LEU A 440 15.57 -5.80 -9.07
N ASP A 441 15.25 -7.07 -8.79
CA ASP A 441 14.66 -7.49 -7.50
C ASP A 441 15.44 -8.70 -6.93
N PRO A 442 16.74 -8.54 -6.62
CA PRO A 442 17.56 -9.64 -6.15
C PRO A 442 17.11 -10.14 -4.76
N PRO A 443 17.37 -11.42 -4.44
CA PRO A 443 17.29 -11.87 -3.05
C PRO A 443 18.33 -11.12 -2.18
N THR A 444 18.07 -10.99 -0.88
CA THR A 444 19.02 -10.39 0.09
C THR A 444 20.40 -11.04 0.04
N PHE A 445 20.40 -12.35 -0.20
CA PHE A 445 21.60 -13.14 -0.40
C PHE A 445 21.37 -14.10 -1.56
N SER A 446 22.36 -14.23 -2.43
CA SER A 446 22.46 -15.37 -3.34
C SER A 446 23.89 -15.88 -3.44
N GLN A 447 24.03 -17.15 -3.82
CA GLN A 447 25.32 -17.77 -4.09
C GLN A 447 25.28 -18.45 -5.44
N SER A 448 26.16 -18.01 -6.33
CA SER A 448 26.41 -18.63 -7.63
C SER A 448 27.63 -19.54 -7.51
N ARG A 449 27.58 -20.73 -8.14
CA ARG A 449 28.71 -21.66 -8.17
C ARG A 449 29.96 -21.05 -8.82
N GLU A 450 29.77 -20.12 -9.77
CA GLU A 450 30.85 -19.56 -10.58
C GLU A 450 31.36 -18.20 -10.09
N ARG A 451 30.49 -17.38 -9.47
CA ARG A 451 30.78 -15.98 -9.11
C ARG A 451 30.84 -15.69 -7.61
N GLY A 452 30.57 -16.68 -6.77
CA GLY A 452 30.61 -16.53 -5.31
C GLY A 452 29.31 -15.95 -4.74
N VAL A 453 29.45 -15.13 -3.70
CA VAL A 453 28.34 -14.66 -2.85
C VAL A 453 27.94 -13.23 -3.24
N PHE A 454 26.64 -13.00 -3.41
CA PHE A 454 26.04 -11.67 -3.50
C PHE A 454 25.28 -11.34 -2.22
N ARG A 455 25.46 -10.13 -1.70
CA ARG A 455 24.72 -9.54 -0.58
C ARG A 455 24.15 -8.20 -0.98
N ALA A 456 22.83 -8.05 -0.86
CA ALA A 456 22.15 -6.79 -1.21
C ALA A 456 22.68 -5.59 -0.40
N GLU A 457 23.14 -5.80 0.84
CA GLU A 457 23.63 -4.75 1.72
C GLU A 457 25.02 -4.20 1.36
N SER A 458 25.78 -4.87 0.49
CA SER A 458 27.13 -4.43 0.08
C SER A 458 27.34 -4.36 -1.43
N ASP A 459 26.65 -5.21 -2.20
CA ASP A 459 27.01 -5.46 -3.60
C ASP A 459 26.02 -4.84 -4.60
N TYR A 460 24.96 -4.18 -4.11
CA TYR A 460 23.87 -3.66 -4.95
C TYR A 460 24.36 -2.60 -5.97
N ALA A 461 25.30 -1.74 -5.59
CA ALA A 461 25.87 -0.73 -6.50
C ALA A 461 26.52 -1.39 -7.73
N GLY A 462 27.29 -2.47 -7.52
CA GLY A 462 27.91 -3.22 -8.62
C GLY A 462 26.90 -3.91 -9.53
N LEU A 463 25.79 -4.40 -8.97
CA LEU A 463 24.67 -4.95 -9.74
C LEU A 463 24.03 -3.86 -10.64
N VAL A 464 23.81 -2.67 -10.10
CA VAL A 464 23.25 -1.52 -10.85
C VAL A 464 24.20 -1.08 -11.96
N THR A 465 25.50 -1.00 -11.69
CA THR A 465 26.52 -0.66 -12.71
C THR A 465 26.51 -1.68 -13.86
N ALA A 466 26.41 -2.98 -13.56
CA ALA A 466 26.35 -4.01 -14.60
C ALA A 466 25.04 -3.96 -15.40
N ALA A 467 23.90 -3.74 -14.74
CA ALA A 467 22.60 -3.57 -15.38
C ALA A 467 22.57 -2.35 -16.31
N SER A 468 23.28 -1.28 -15.94
CA SER A 468 23.40 -0.06 -16.73
C SER A 468 24.02 -0.29 -18.11
N ALA A 469 24.80 -1.35 -18.31
CA ALA A 469 25.37 -1.69 -19.61
C ALA A 469 24.34 -2.23 -20.61
N VAL A 470 23.16 -2.66 -20.15
CA VAL A 470 22.07 -3.18 -21.00
C VAL A 470 20.81 -2.32 -20.96
N LEU A 471 20.78 -1.25 -20.18
CA LEU A 471 19.69 -0.29 -20.16
C LEU A 471 19.84 0.69 -21.35
N GLY A 472 18.77 1.00 -22.07
CA GLY A 472 18.77 1.97 -23.18
C GLY A 472 18.85 3.41 -22.69
N GLU A 473 19.22 4.35 -23.57
CA GLU A 473 19.22 5.78 -23.27
C GLU A 473 17.80 6.27 -22.92
N GLY A 474 17.68 7.17 -21.93
CA GLY A 474 16.36 7.59 -21.43
C GLY A 474 15.53 6.49 -20.76
N GLY A 475 16.09 5.28 -20.61
CA GLY A 475 15.42 4.10 -20.08
C GLY A 475 15.10 4.21 -18.60
N VAL A 476 14.33 3.24 -18.10
CA VAL A 476 13.95 3.16 -16.68
C VAL A 476 14.63 1.99 -15.99
N LEU A 477 15.29 2.27 -14.88
CA LEU A 477 15.73 1.27 -13.91
C LEU A 477 14.71 1.18 -12.77
N PHE A 478 14.21 -0.02 -12.51
CA PHE A 478 13.53 -0.35 -11.26
C PHE A 478 14.51 -1.12 -10.38
N ALA A 479 14.80 -0.59 -9.19
CA ALA A 479 15.61 -1.24 -8.18
C ALA A 479 14.76 -1.56 -6.95
N SER A 480 14.88 -2.78 -6.44
CA SER A 480 14.11 -3.27 -5.31
C SER A 480 14.96 -4.12 -4.36
N THR A 481 14.67 -4.03 -3.07
CA THR A 481 15.25 -4.93 -2.07
C THR A 481 14.31 -5.14 -0.90
N ASN A 482 14.26 -6.37 -0.38
CA ASN A 482 13.58 -6.74 0.85
C ASN A 482 14.55 -6.91 2.04
N ALA A 483 15.80 -6.44 1.91
CA ALA A 483 16.80 -6.50 2.98
C ALA A 483 16.38 -5.62 4.16
N ALA A 484 15.82 -6.24 5.20
CA ALA A 484 15.26 -5.54 6.37
C ALA A 484 16.28 -4.65 7.11
N ARG A 485 17.57 -5.03 7.09
CA ARG A 485 18.65 -4.28 7.77
C ARG A 485 19.22 -3.11 6.96
N LEU A 486 18.90 -3.03 5.68
CA LEU A 486 19.33 -1.92 4.85
C LEU A 486 18.31 -0.80 5.00
N ASP A 487 18.71 0.39 5.41
CA ASP A 487 17.81 1.55 5.46
C ASP A 487 17.53 2.11 4.05
N PRO A 488 16.36 2.77 3.82
CA PRO A 488 16.00 3.32 2.52
C PRO A 488 17.02 4.31 1.96
N GLU A 489 17.53 5.22 2.79
CA GLU A 489 18.50 6.25 2.40
C GLU A 489 19.77 5.63 1.83
N ARG A 490 20.34 4.65 2.53
CA ARG A 490 21.53 3.91 2.10
C ARG A 490 21.27 3.11 0.84
N PHE A 491 20.10 2.46 0.73
CA PHE A 491 19.71 1.77 -0.50
C PHE A 491 19.67 2.72 -1.71
N VAL A 492 19.00 3.86 -1.58
CA VAL A 492 18.94 4.89 -2.64
C VAL A 492 20.34 5.37 -2.99
N GLY A 493 21.20 5.61 -1.99
CA GLY A 493 22.62 5.96 -2.18
C GLY A 493 23.37 4.93 -3.02
N MET A 494 23.29 3.64 -2.67
CA MET A 494 23.93 2.56 -3.42
C MET A 494 23.49 2.49 -4.88
N VAL A 495 22.20 2.73 -5.15
CA VAL A 495 21.68 2.72 -6.53
C VAL A 495 22.22 3.93 -7.32
N ARG A 496 22.24 5.12 -6.71
CA ARG A 496 22.83 6.33 -7.33
C ARG A 496 24.32 6.16 -7.60
N ASP A 497 25.07 5.60 -6.66
CA ASP A 497 26.50 5.32 -6.82
C ASP A 497 26.76 4.35 -7.98
N GLY A 498 25.94 3.28 -8.08
CA GLY A 498 26.04 2.32 -9.17
C GLY A 498 25.75 2.93 -10.56
N LEU A 499 24.80 3.87 -10.64
CA LEU A 499 24.48 4.62 -11.85
C LEU A 499 25.59 5.64 -12.21
N ALA A 500 26.09 6.37 -11.21
CA ALA A 500 27.16 7.34 -11.38
C ALA A 500 28.46 6.67 -11.85
N GLY A 501 28.82 5.53 -11.25
CA GLY A 501 29.96 4.71 -11.68
C GLY A 501 29.85 4.17 -13.10
N ALA A 502 28.63 4.07 -13.64
CA ALA A 502 28.38 3.71 -15.04
C ALA A 502 28.35 4.92 -15.99
N GLY A 503 28.51 6.16 -15.49
CA GLY A 503 28.38 7.39 -16.28
C GLY A 503 26.94 7.69 -16.70
N ARG A 504 25.95 7.19 -15.94
CA ARG A 504 24.52 7.28 -16.28
C ARG A 504 23.70 7.91 -15.16
N PRO A 505 23.86 9.22 -14.90
CA PRO A 505 23.17 9.88 -13.80
C PRO A 505 21.64 9.77 -13.93
N ALA A 506 20.96 9.82 -12.78
CA ALA A 506 19.51 9.85 -12.71
C ALA A 506 18.97 11.23 -13.15
N ASP A 507 18.05 11.24 -14.11
CA ASP A 507 17.31 12.45 -14.51
C ASP A 507 16.10 12.67 -13.60
N ARG A 508 15.44 11.58 -13.24
CA ARG A 508 14.27 11.57 -12.37
C ARG A 508 14.25 10.29 -11.55
N GLU A 509 13.84 10.42 -10.30
CA GLU A 509 13.72 9.30 -9.38
C GLU A 509 12.41 9.40 -8.59
N LEU A 510 11.85 8.24 -8.23
CA LEU A 510 10.68 8.15 -7.39
C LEU A 510 10.83 6.94 -6.46
N TYR A 511 11.00 7.21 -5.17
CA TYR A 511 10.95 6.19 -4.14
C TYR A 511 9.50 5.79 -3.85
N VAL A 512 9.26 4.50 -3.79
CA VAL A 512 7.95 3.92 -3.51
C VAL A 512 8.10 2.89 -2.39
N PRO A 513 7.40 3.06 -1.24
CA PRO A 513 7.44 2.10 -0.15
C PRO A 513 6.57 0.87 -0.47
N GLN A 514 6.51 -0.06 0.48
CA GLN A 514 5.58 -1.19 0.38
C GLN A 514 4.11 -0.75 0.32
N PRO A 515 3.23 -1.56 -0.30
CA PRO A 515 1.81 -1.29 -0.42
C PRO A 515 1.13 -0.97 0.92
N PRO A 516 0.13 -0.07 0.98
CA PRO A 516 -0.47 0.32 2.25
C PRO A 516 -1.25 -0.78 3.00
N ASP A 517 -1.61 -1.89 2.35
CA ASP A 517 -2.11 -3.10 3.04
C ASP A 517 -1.01 -3.88 3.78
N MET A 518 0.22 -3.37 3.77
CA MET A 518 1.31 -3.76 4.64
C MET A 518 1.77 -2.50 5.40
N PRO A 519 1.02 -2.04 6.43
CA PRO A 519 1.26 -0.75 7.03
C PRO A 519 2.61 -0.69 7.74
N ILE A 520 3.30 0.45 7.61
CA ILE A 520 4.57 0.69 8.28
C ILE A 520 4.30 1.39 9.62
N THR A 521 4.78 0.80 10.71
CA THR A 521 4.77 1.41 12.06
C THR A 521 6.18 1.38 12.66
N ARG A 522 6.33 1.92 13.88
CA ARG A 522 7.59 1.82 14.61
C ARG A 522 7.88 0.38 15.04
N GLU A 523 6.83 -0.34 15.42
CA GLU A 523 6.86 -1.72 15.88
C GLU A 523 6.96 -2.72 14.72
N GLU A 524 6.49 -2.35 13.52
CA GLU A 524 6.59 -3.12 12.29
C GLU A 524 7.15 -2.23 11.16
N PRO A 525 8.48 -2.04 11.10
CA PRO A 525 9.12 -1.20 10.10
C PRO A 525 9.04 -1.83 8.71
N GLY A 526 8.99 -0.99 7.68
CA GLY A 526 8.91 -1.45 6.30
C GLY A 526 10.17 -2.21 5.87
N HIS A 527 9.98 -3.39 5.27
CA HIS A 527 11.09 -4.22 4.81
C HIS A 527 11.45 -3.98 3.34
N LEU A 528 10.46 -3.66 2.50
CA LEU A 528 10.61 -3.45 1.06
C LEU A 528 10.97 -2.00 0.75
N LYS A 529 12.01 -1.83 -0.07
CA LYS A 529 12.45 -0.54 -0.63
C LYS A 529 12.40 -0.66 -2.14
N THR A 530 11.71 0.27 -2.81
CA THR A 530 11.73 0.32 -4.27
C THR A 530 11.99 1.71 -4.78
N LEU A 531 12.79 1.80 -5.84
CA LEU A 531 13.21 3.04 -6.45
C LEU A 531 13.06 2.91 -7.98
N TRP A 532 12.26 3.81 -8.55
CA TRP A 532 12.08 3.95 -9.99
C TRP A 532 12.93 5.11 -10.48
N ILE A 533 13.76 4.88 -11.50
CA ILE A 533 14.75 5.85 -11.96
C ILE A 533 14.71 5.95 -13.46
N ARG A 534 14.54 7.16 -13.99
CA ARG A 534 14.83 7.46 -15.39
C ARG A 534 16.28 7.92 -15.48
N VAL A 535 17.07 7.26 -16.30
CA VAL A 535 18.47 7.65 -16.54
C VAL A 535 18.54 8.63 -17.70
N GLY A 536 19.46 9.59 -17.62
CA GLY A 536 19.70 10.52 -18.71
C GLY A 536 20.31 9.87 -19.94
N SER A 537 20.22 10.59 -21.06
CA SER A 537 21.03 10.28 -22.24
C SER A 537 22.51 10.47 -21.89
N SER A 538 23.35 9.53 -22.32
CA SER A 538 24.80 9.66 -22.25
C SER A 538 25.20 11.00 -22.87
N ARG A 539 25.98 11.83 -22.16
CA ARG A 539 26.56 13.05 -22.76
C ARG A 539 27.66 12.72 -23.75
#